data_AF-A0A839E8Z6-F1
#
_entry.id   AF-A0A839E8Z6-F1
#
_cell.length_a   1.000
_cell.length_b   1.000
_cell.length_c   1.000
_cell.angle_alpha   90.00
_cell.angle_beta   90.00
_cell.angle_gamma   90.00
#
_symmetry.space_group_name_H-M   'P 1'
#
loop_
_entity.id
_entity.type
_entity.pdbx_description
1 polymer ?
#
loop_
_entity_poly.entity_id
_entity_poly.type
_entity_poly.pdbx_seq_one_letter_code
_entity_poly.pdbx_strand_id
1 'polypeptide(L)'
;MVRLTALSVLEHAGADGVEAVLGLSEDPVAGPAARMWLQGRDVDAEVPLRSDDDLTFALDSMSIAAEEDAEAFLSEFRDTATTNQIALVERMNLVRHSRRDSVLRVVAEGHPDERVASVARRSLGPVSRVRSS
;
A
#
# COMPACT_ATOMS: atom_id res chain seq x y z
N MET A 1 -8.05 -1.40 -2.61
CA MET A 1 -9.02 -2.04 -3.55
C MET A 1 -9.38 -1.17 -4.76
N VAL A 2 -10.07 -0.02 -4.61
CA VAL A 2 -10.61 0.75 -5.75
C VAL A 2 -9.57 1.10 -6.84
N ARG A 3 -8.36 1.56 -6.46
CA ARG A 3 -7.31 1.94 -7.43
C ARG A 3 -6.82 0.76 -8.27
N LEU A 4 -6.49 -0.37 -7.64
CA LEU A 4 -5.99 -1.55 -8.36
C LEU A 4 -7.05 -2.16 -9.28
N THR A 5 -8.31 -2.22 -8.83
CA THR A 5 -9.42 -2.68 -9.69
C THR A 5 -9.62 -1.72 -10.87
N ALA A 6 -9.58 -0.41 -10.65
CA ALA A 6 -9.71 0.57 -11.73
C ALA A 6 -8.57 0.47 -12.76
N LEU A 7 -7.32 0.29 -12.30
CA LEU A 7 -6.17 0.07 -13.19
C LEU A 7 -6.30 -1.22 -13.99
N SER A 8 -6.80 -2.30 -13.37
CA SER A 8 -7.07 -3.56 -14.06
C SER A 8 -8.14 -3.39 -15.16
N VAL A 9 -9.18 -2.58 -14.93
CA VAL A 9 -10.17 -2.25 -15.98
C VAL A 9 -9.54 -1.45 -17.12
N LEU A 10 -8.73 -0.43 -16.80
CA LEU A 10 -8.05 0.40 -17.81
C LEU A 10 -7.09 -0.41 -18.67
N GLU A 11 -6.44 -1.43 -18.11
CA GLU A 11 -5.57 -2.33 -18.87
C GLU A 11 -6.30 -3.02 -20.04
N HIS A 12 -7.58 -3.37 -19.86
CA HIS A 12 -8.37 -4.01 -20.92
C HIS A 12 -8.79 -3.03 -22.03
N ALA A 13 -8.63 -1.72 -21.82
CA ALA A 13 -8.91 -0.69 -22.83
C ALA A 13 -7.72 -0.42 -23.77
N GLY A 14 -6.56 -1.08 -23.57
CA GLY A 14 -5.40 -0.93 -24.45
C GLY A 14 -4.83 0.49 -24.42
N ALA A 15 -4.63 1.09 -25.60
CA ALA A 15 -4.00 2.41 -25.74
C ALA A 15 -4.77 3.53 -25.03
N ASP A 16 -6.11 3.55 -25.14
CA ASP A 16 -6.96 4.54 -24.46
C ASP A 16 -6.84 4.42 -22.93
N GLY A 17 -6.67 3.19 -22.44
CA GLY A 17 -6.41 2.92 -21.03
C GLY A 17 -5.08 3.49 -20.55
N VAL A 18 -4.02 3.30 -21.34
CA VAL A 18 -2.70 3.87 -21.07
C VAL A 18 -2.75 5.40 -21.04
N GLU A 19 -3.40 6.04 -22.02
CA GLU A 19 -3.55 7.50 -22.06
C GLU A 19 -4.32 8.02 -20.83
N ALA A 20 -5.38 7.33 -20.43
CA ALA A 20 -6.12 7.68 -19.22
C ALA A 20 -5.25 7.58 -17.95
N VAL A 21 -4.42 6.54 -17.83
CA VAL A 21 -3.50 6.39 -16.69
C VAL A 21 -2.40 7.46 -16.70
N LEU A 22 -1.88 7.84 -17.87
CA LEU A 22 -0.95 8.97 -18.01
C LEU A 22 -1.58 10.27 -17.50
N GLY A 23 -2.85 10.53 -17.82
CA GLY A 23 -3.58 11.70 -17.32
C GLY A 23 -3.75 11.73 -15.79
N LEU A 24 -3.64 10.58 -15.12
CA LEU A 24 -3.72 10.46 -13.65
C LEU A 24 -2.35 10.57 -12.98
N SER A 25 -1.24 10.61 -13.71
CA SER A 25 0.12 10.54 -13.13
C SER A 25 0.42 11.69 -12.18
N GLU A 26 -0.29 12.81 -12.27
CA GLU A 26 -0.13 13.99 -11.41
C GLU A 26 -1.18 14.09 -10.31
N ASP A 27 -2.18 13.19 -10.31
CA ASP A 27 -3.25 13.21 -9.31
C ASP A 27 -2.68 12.90 -7.90
N PRO A 28 -3.06 13.67 -6.86
CA PRO A 28 -2.53 13.48 -5.51
C PRO A 28 -2.95 12.15 -4.86
N VAL A 29 -4.02 11.52 -5.33
CA VAL A 29 -4.57 10.27 -4.79
C VAL A 29 -4.26 9.09 -5.71
N ALA A 30 -4.54 9.19 -7.00
CA ALA A 30 -4.36 8.13 -7.99
C ALA A 30 -2.92 8.10 -8.55
N GLY A 31 -2.22 9.23 -8.55
CA GLY A 31 -0.89 9.38 -9.17
C GLY A 31 0.14 8.34 -8.71
N PRO A 32 0.31 8.04 -7.42
CA PRO A 32 1.25 7.00 -6.99
C PRO A 32 1.00 5.64 -7.65
N ALA A 33 -0.26 5.22 -7.73
CA ALA A 33 -0.63 3.95 -8.34
C ALA A 33 -0.49 3.99 -9.87
N ALA A 34 -0.84 5.12 -10.50
CA ALA A 34 -0.66 5.34 -11.93
C ALA A 34 0.82 5.29 -12.34
N ARG A 35 1.70 6.00 -11.64
CA ARG A 35 3.15 6.02 -11.91
C ARG A 35 3.79 4.64 -11.75
N MET A 36 3.40 3.89 -10.70
CA MET A 36 3.83 2.50 -10.51
C MET A 36 3.35 1.58 -11.63
N TRP A 37 2.09 1.69 -12.04
CA TRP A 37 1.53 0.90 -13.13
C TRP A 37 2.26 1.16 -14.46
N LEU A 38 2.74 2.39 -14.70
CA LEU A 38 3.45 2.74 -15.93
C LEU A 38 4.89 2.21 -16.00
N GLN A 39 5.55 1.85 -14.88
CA GLN A 39 6.97 1.45 -14.87
C GLN A 39 7.31 0.16 -15.65
N GLY A 40 6.32 -0.66 -15.98
CA GLY A 40 6.50 -1.91 -16.72
C GLY A 40 5.99 -1.87 -18.15
N ARG A 41 5.63 -0.69 -18.67
CA ARG A 41 4.94 -0.54 -19.96
C ARG A 41 5.78 0.27 -20.92
N ASP A 42 5.81 -0.17 -22.17
CA ASP A 42 6.48 0.53 -23.25
C ASP A 42 5.60 1.70 -23.70
N VAL A 43 5.74 2.81 -22.98
CA VAL A 43 5.04 4.07 -23.24
C VAL A 43 6.06 5.11 -23.69
N ASP A 44 5.70 5.90 -24.70
CA ASP A 44 6.58 6.93 -25.27
C ASP A 44 6.97 8.05 -24.26
N ALA A 45 6.28 8.11 -23.12
CA ALA A 45 6.51 9.10 -22.07
C ALA A 45 7.17 8.47 -20.84
N GLU A 46 8.41 8.88 -20.53
CA GLU A 46 9.03 8.56 -19.25
C GLU A 46 8.27 9.24 -18.10
N VAL A 47 7.62 8.44 -17.27
CA VAL A 47 6.95 8.93 -16.06
C VAL A 47 7.81 8.54 -14.84
N PRO A 48 8.52 9.49 -14.21
CA PRO A 48 9.41 9.18 -13.11
C PRO A 48 8.62 8.82 -11.84
N LEU A 49 9.09 7.81 -11.10
CA LEU A 49 8.60 7.53 -9.76
C LEU A 49 8.94 8.66 -8.80
N ARG A 50 8.06 8.88 -7.83
CA ARG A 50 8.27 9.76 -6.69
C ARG A 50 8.56 8.94 -5.43
N SER A 51 9.06 9.63 -4.41
CA SER A 51 9.21 9.06 -3.08
C SER A 51 7.88 8.51 -2.59
N ASP A 52 7.89 7.27 -2.10
CA ASP A 52 6.76 6.53 -1.54
C ASP A 52 5.69 6.04 -2.52
N ASP A 53 5.90 6.16 -3.83
CA ASP A 53 5.00 5.56 -4.83
C ASP A 53 4.95 4.03 -4.69
N ASP A 54 6.11 3.42 -4.52
CA ASP A 54 6.30 1.99 -4.26
C ASP A 54 5.47 1.54 -3.05
N LEU A 55 5.58 2.27 -1.95
CA LEU A 55 4.95 1.92 -0.70
C LEU A 55 3.45 2.19 -0.71
N THR A 56 3.02 3.28 -1.35
CA THR A 56 1.59 3.60 -1.53
C THR A 56 0.90 2.51 -2.35
N PHE A 57 1.53 2.07 -3.44
CA PHE A 57 1.03 0.99 -4.27
C PHE A 57 1.06 -0.36 -3.53
N ALA A 58 2.15 -0.67 -2.82
CA ALA A 58 2.24 -1.86 -2.00
C ALA A 58 1.15 -1.90 -0.92
N LEU A 59 0.82 -0.77 -0.29
CA LEU A 59 -0.26 -0.67 0.70
C LEU A 59 -1.65 -0.93 0.10
N ASP A 60 -1.89 -0.62 -1.18
CA ASP A 60 -3.12 -1.02 -1.85
C ASP A 60 -3.22 -2.56 -1.92
N SER A 61 -2.14 -3.26 -2.33
CA SER A 61 -2.10 -4.71 -2.41
C SER A 61 -2.15 -5.39 -1.04
N MET A 62 -1.34 -4.92 -0.08
CA MET A 62 -1.31 -5.45 1.29
C MET A 62 -2.66 -5.28 1.98
N SER A 63 -3.38 -4.18 1.73
CA SER A 63 -4.72 -3.98 2.30
C SER A 63 -5.73 -5.00 1.78
N ILE A 64 -5.62 -5.42 0.52
CA ILE A 64 -6.48 -6.46 -0.07
C ILE A 64 -6.12 -7.81 0.52
N ALA A 65 -4.83 -8.18 0.51
CA ALA A 65 -4.37 -9.46 1.05
C ALA A 65 -4.77 -9.62 2.53
N ALA A 66 -4.59 -8.57 3.33
CA ALA A 66 -4.96 -8.58 4.74
C ALA A 66 -6.49 -8.65 4.98
N GLU A 67 -7.31 -8.14 4.05
CA GLU A 67 -8.78 -8.21 4.12
C GLU A 67 -9.31 -9.58 3.64
N GLU A 68 -8.65 -10.21 2.66
CA GLU A 68 -9.06 -11.50 2.08
C GLU A 68 -8.61 -12.69 2.94
N ASP A 69 -7.34 -12.73 3.34
CA ASP A 69 -6.77 -13.79 4.17
C ASP A 69 -5.60 -13.23 5.00
N ALA A 70 -5.92 -12.83 6.24
CA ALA A 70 -4.94 -12.28 7.16
C ALA A 70 -3.82 -13.27 7.51
N GLU A 71 -4.09 -14.58 7.56
CA GLU A 71 -3.07 -15.58 7.90
C GLU A 71 -2.09 -15.76 6.74
N ALA A 72 -2.59 -15.88 5.50
CA ALA A 72 -1.76 -15.92 4.30
C ALA A 72 -0.93 -14.65 4.16
N PHE A 73 -1.54 -13.47 4.31
CA PHE A 73 -0.83 -12.18 4.29
C PHE A 73 0.30 -12.14 5.32
N LEU A 74 0.02 -12.51 6.58
CA LEU A 74 1.05 -12.54 7.62
C LEU A 74 2.14 -13.57 7.32
N SER A 75 1.80 -14.67 6.64
CA SER A 75 2.80 -15.63 6.20
C SER A 75 3.74 -15.03 5.16
N GLU A 76 3.21 -14.42 4.10
CA GLU A 76 4.01 -13.76 3.06
C GLU A 76 4.84 -12.60 3.63
N PHE A 77 4.26 -11.82 4.54
CA PHE A 77 4.96 -10.71 5.20
C PHE A 77 6.19 -11.20 5.99
N ARG A 78 6.14 -12.41 6.56
CA ARG A 78 7.24 -13.02 7.31
C ARG A 78 8.39 -13.52 6.43
N ASP A 79 8.17 -13.73 5.15
CA ASP A 79 9.22 -14.22 4.24
C ASP A 79 10.33 -13.18 4.00
N THR A 80 10.08 -11.93 4.41
CA THR A 80 11.08 -10.86 4.44
C THR A 80 11.93 -10.94 5.71
N ALA A 81 13.21 -10.54 5.69
CA ALA A 81 14.01 -10.47 6.91
C ALA A 81 13.42 -9.49 7.95
N THR A 82 13.41 -9.85 9.24
CA THR A 82 12.79 -9.07 10.33
C THR A 82 13.19 -7.59 10.35
N THR A 83 14.48 -7.26 10.17
CA THR A 83 14.94 -5.85 10.14
C THR A 83 14.28 -5.07 9.03
N ASN A 84 14.09 -5.69 7.86
CA ASN A 84 13.43 -5.07 6.72
C ASN A 84 11.92 -4.93 6.97
N GLN A 85 11.30 -5.88 7.65
CA GLN A 85 9.89 -5.77 8.07
C GLN A 85 9.68 -4.59 9.04
N ILE A 86 10.55 -4.43 10.05
CA ILE A 86 10.47 -3.30 10.98
C ILE A 86 10.61 -1.97 10.23
N ALA A 87 11.62 -1.85 9.37
CA ALA A 87 11.81 -0.66 8.55
C ALA A 87 10.61 -0.37 7.65
N LEU A 88 9.99 -1.40 7.09
CA LEU A 88 8.78 -1.29 6.29
C LEU A 88 7.60 -0.76 7.12
N VAL A 89 7.35 -1.32 8.30
CA VAL A 89 6.28 -0.86 9.22
C VAL A 89 6.50 0.59 9.66
N GLU A 90 7.75 1.00 9.89
CA GLU A 90 8.08 2.39 10.21
C GLU A 90 7.83 3.32 9.02
N ARG A 91 8.22 2.92 7.80
CA ARG A 91 7.92 3.69 6.58
C ARG A 91 6.41 3.81 6.35
N MET A 92 5.63 2.75 6.56
CA MET A 92 4.17 2.78 6.42
C MET A 92 3.54 3.89 7.27
N ASN A 93 4.07 4.16 8.46
CA ASN A 93 3.57 5.22 9.33
C ASN A 93 3.67 6.62 8.71
N LEU A 94 4.66 6.85 7.85
CA LEU A 94 4.94 8.14 7.23
C LEU A 94 4.07 8.41 5.99
N VAL A 95 3.47 7.37 5.40
CA VAL A 95 2.67 7.49 4.17
C VAL A 95 1.22 7.84 4.50
N ARG A 96 0.67 8.81 3.76
CA ARG A 96 -0.75 9.15 3.80
C ARG A 96 -1.56 8.18 2.95
N HIS A 97 -1.95 7.05 3.54
CA HIS A 97 -2.77 6.03 2.88
C HIS A 97 -4.00 5.67 3.72
N SER A 98 -5.19 5.68 3.12
CA SER A 98 -6.46 5.47 3.83
C SER A 98 -6.60 4.08 4.47
N ARG A 99 -5.88 3.08 3.94
CA ARG A 99 -5.85 1.70 4.47
C ARG A 99 -4.59 1.38 5.27
N ARG A 100 -3.72 2.36 5.56
CA ARG A 100 -2.51 2.14 6.35
C ARG A 100 -2.85 1.48 7.70
N ASP A 101 -3.83 2.03 8.40
CA ASP A 101 -4.17 1.58 9.76
C ASP A 101 -4.79 0.18 9.78
N SER A 102 -5.50 -0.24 8.72
CA SER A 102 -6.03 -1.59 8.65
C SER A 102 -4.91 -2.62 8.51
N VAL A 103 -3.95 -2.36 7.61
CA VAL A 103 -2.76 -3.22 7.44
C VAL A 103 -1.94 -3.28 8.74
N LEU A 104 -1.65 -2.12 9.34
CA LEU A 104 -0.90 -2.05 10.59
C LEU A 104 -1.59 -2.79 11.73
N ARG A 105 -2.93 -2.79 11.78
CA ARG A 105 -3.69 -3.53 12.80
C ARG A 105 -3.53 -5.04 12.66
N VAL A 106 -3.61 -5.56 11.43
CA VAL A 106 -3.40 -6.99 11.18
C VAL A 106 -1.99 -7.42 11.59
N VAL A 107 -0.96 -6.62 11.25
CA VAL A 107 0.42 -6.89 11.70
C VAL A 107 0.55 -6.78 13.21
N ALA A 108 -0.05 -5.77 13.84
CA ALA A 108 0.00 -5.55 15.28
C ALA A 108 -0.63 -6.69 16.11
N GLU A 109 -1.68 -7.32 15.59
CA GLU A 109 -2.47 -8.33 16.30
C GLU A 109 -2.02 -9.75 15.99
N GLY A 110 -1.53 -10.02 14.77
CA GLY A 110 -1.27 -11.38 14.29
C GLY A 110 0.19 -11.74 14.04
N HIS A 111 1.13 -10.79 14.06
CA HIS A 111 2.53 -11.10 13.74
C HIS A 111 3.22 -11.86 14.89
N PRO A 112 3.88 -13.01 14.65
CA PRO A 112 4.47 -13.84 15.71
C PRO A 112 5.75 -13.24 16.31
N ASP A 113 6.46 -12.39 15.56
CA ASP A 113 7.58 -11.61 16.11
C ASP A 113 7.04 -10.38 16.84
N GLU A 114 7.11 -10.43 18.18
CA GLU A 114 6.66 -9.37 19.08
C GLU A 114 7.34 -8.02 18.81
N ARG A 115 8.57 -8.00 18.27
CA ARG A 115 9.25 -6.74 17.93
C ARG A 115 8.54 -6.04 16.78
N VAL A 116 8.16 -6.79 15.74
CA VAL A 116 7.41 -6.28 14.59
C VAL A 116 6.01 -5.85 15.01
N ALA A 117 5.29 -6.70 15.75
CA ALA A 117 3.96 -6.40 16.26
C ALA A 117 3.95 -5.13 17.14
N SER A 118 4.96 -4.97 18.00
CA SER A 118 5.11 -3.80 18.86
C SER A 118 5.38 -2.52 18.07
N VAL A 119 6.19 -2.57 17.00
CA VAL A 119 6.40 -1.42 16.10
C VAL A 119 5.07 -1.03 15.44
N ALA A 120 4.31 -2.00 14.92
CA ALA A 120 3.02 -1.75 14.29
C ALA A 120 2.02 -1.11 15.26
N ARG A 121 1.95 -1.59 16.51
CA ARG A 121 1.12 -0.98 17.57
C ARG A 121 1.52 0.47 17.86
N ARG A 122 2.82 0.78 17.91
CA ARG A 122 3.28 2.16 18.11
C ARG A 122 2.92 3.05 16.92
N SER A 123 3.02 2.54 15.69
CA SER A 123 2.66 3.25 14.47
C SER A 123 1.16 3.58 14.37
N LEU A 124 0.28 2.77 14.99
CA LEU A 124 -1.15 3.10 15.08
C LEU A 124 -1.45 4.27 16.04
N GLY A 125 -0.49 4.66 16.88
CA GLY A 125 -0.68 5.65 17.93
C GLY A 125 -1.65 5.21 19.03
N PRO A 126 -1.87 6.04 20.06
CA PRO A 126 -2.95 5.79 21.01
C PRO A 126 -4.27 5.89 20.27
N VAL A 127 -5.06 4.81 20.26
CA VAL A 127 -6.47 4.85 19.85
C VAL A 127 -7.11 5.98 20.64
N SER A 128 -7.46 7.09 19.96
CA SER A 128 -8.27 8.14 20.56
C SER A 128 -9.54 7.48 21.03
N ARG A 129 -9.59 7.14 22.32
CA ARG A 129 -10.82 6.75 22.99
C ARG A 129 -11.75 7.93 22.79
N VAL A 130 -12.69 7.78 21.87
CA VAL A 130 -13.83 8.69 21.75
C VAL A 130 -14.47 8.68 23.13
N ARG A 131 -14.25 9.76 23.89
CA ARG A 131 -15.04 10.04 25.07
C ARG A 131 -16.44 10.35 24.54
N SER A 132 -17.34 9.38 24.70
CA SER A 132 -18.76 9.65 24.67
C SER A 132 -19.04 10.64 25.80
N SER A 133 -19.24 11.90 25.45
CA SER A 133 -19.93 12.89 26.28
C SER A 133 -21.42 12.80 26.02
#